data_AF-A0A2P8NEE9-F1
#
_entry.id   AF-A0A2P8NEE9-F1
#
_cell.length_a   1.000
_cell.length_b   1.000
_cell.length_c   1.000
_cell.angle_alpha   90.00
_cell.angle_beta   90.00
_cell.angle_gamma   90.00
#
_symmetry.space_group_name_H-M   'P 1'
#
loop_
_entity.id
_entity.type
_entity.pdbx_description
1 polymer ?
#
loop_
_entity_poly.entity_id
_entity_poly.type
_entity_poly.pdbx_seq_one_letter_code
_entity_poly.pdbx_strand_id
1 'polypeptide(L)'
;MTTNEPDDAALAARYRDAIEAELAQLEAQSHDTAADRAPVELDQQSVGRLSRMDAMQQQAMAQAVEQRRQARQTRLGAALKRMETGDFGYCLDCGAFIGWKRLDVDPTVPLCMACAGRSGR
;
A
#
# COMPACT_ATOMS: atom_id res chain seq x y z
N MET A 1 -16.64 -7.12 33.66
CA MET A 1 -16.57 -6.72 32.25
C MET A 1 -15.10 -6.50 31.92
N THR A 2 -14.36 -7.57 31.61
CA THR A 2 -12.94 -7.48 31.30
C THR A 2 -12.79 -7.11 29.84
N THR A 3 -12.65 -5.82 29.59
CA THR A 3 -12.36 -5.24 28.28
C THR A 3 -10.97 -5.70 27.86
N ASN A 4 -10.90 -6.77 27.06
CA ASN A 4 -9.67 -7.24 26.44
C ASN A 4 -9.46 -6.47 25.12
N GLU A 5 -9.57 -5.14 25.18
CA GLU A 5 -9.19 -4.27 24.08
C GLU A 5 -7.66 -4.08 24.15
N PRO A 6 -6.96 -4.29 23.03
CA PRO A 6 -5.52 -4.12 23.00
C PRO A 6 -5.16 -2.65 23.17
N ASP A 7 -4.10 -2.40 23.94
CA ASP A 7 -3.54 -1.06 24.09
C ASP A 7 -3.04 -0.54 22.72
N ASP A 8 -3.40 0.69 22.38
CA ASP A 8 -3.03 1.36 21.14
C ASP A 8 -1.50 1.42 20.99
N ALA A 9 -0.79 1.62 22.11
CA ALA A 9 0.66 1.61 22.13
C ALA A 9 1.23 0.22 21.80
N ALA A 10 0.58 -0.86 22.27
CA ALA A 10 0.97 -2.23 21.97
C ALA A 10 0.70 -2.60 20.50
N LEU A 11 -0.40 -2.11 19.92
CA LEU A 11 -0.68 -2.27 18.50
C LEU A 11 0.36 -1.54 17.64
N ALA A 12 0.64 -0.27 17.96
CA ALA A 12 1.65 0.50 17.24
C ALA A 12 3.03 -0.18 17.34
N ALA A 13 3.46 -0.59 18.53
CA ALA A 13 4.74 -1.26 18.74
C ALA A 13 4.89 -2.57 17.93
N ARG A 14 3.79 -3.31 17.72
CA ARG A 14 3.83 -4.57 16.96
C ARG A 14 3.99 -4.35 15.45
N TYR A 15 3.31 -3.36 14.88
CA TYR A 15 3.18 -3.22 13.43
C TYR A 15 3.99 -2.07 12.83
N ARG A 16 4.43 -1.10 13.64
CA ARG A 16 5.17 0.08 13.16
C ARG A 16 6.39 -0.31 12.34
N ASP A 17 7.29 -1.11 12.91
CA ASP A 17 8.55 -1.48 12.26
C ASP A 17 8.31 -2.20 10.92
N ALA A 18 7.29 -3.07 10.87
CA ALA A 18 6.93 -3.77 9.64
C ALA A 18 6.39 -2.83 8.56
N ILE A 19 5.55 -1.86 8.95
CA ILE A 19 5.00 -0.85 8.03
C ILE A 19 6.09 0.09 7.52
N GLU A 20 6.98 0.56 8.40
CA GLU A 20 8.09 1.44 8.04
C GLU A 20 9.09 0.72 7.12
N ALA A 21 9.39 -0.56 7.40
CA ALA A 21 10.24 -1.38 6.53
C ALA A 21 9.61 -1.60 5.14
N GLU A 22 8.31 -1.90 5.07
CA GLU A 22 7.62 -2.05 3.79
C GLU A 22 7.60 -0.73 2.99
N LEU A 23 7.37 0.39 3.67
CA LEU A 23 7.38 1.72 3.05
C LEU A 23 8.75 2.04 2.45
N ALA A 24 9.82 1.86 3.22
CA ALA A 24 11.19 2.04 2.75
C ALA A 24 11.54 1.11 1.57
N GLN A 25 11.07 -0.15 1.60
CA GLN A 25 11.26 -1.09 0.50
C GLN A 25 10.55 -0.62 -0.78
N LEU A 26 9.30 -0.15 -0.67
CA LEU A 26 8.54 0.35 -1.82
C LEU A 26 9.17 1.62 -2.39
N GLU A 27 9.66 2.52 -1.54
CA GLU A 27 10.38 3.73 -1.98
C GLU A 27 11.66 3.38 -2.75
N ALA A 28 12.46 2.44 -2.24
CA ALA A 28 13.65 1.95 -2.94
C ALA A 28 13.29 1.35 -4.31
N GLN A 29 12.25 0.50 -4.37
CA GLN A 29 11.79 -0.07 -5.65
C GLN A 29 11.31 0.98 -6.64
N SER A 30 10.57 1.99 -6.17
CA SER A 30 10.10 3.10 -7.03
C SER A 30 11.26 3.95 -7.54
N HIS A 31 12.30 4.14 -6.73
CA HIS A 31 13.54 4.80 -7.14
C HIS A 31 14.28 3.97 -8.20
N ASP A 32 14.51 2.68 -7.95
CA ASP A 32 15.31 1.82 -8.83
C ASP A 32 14.66 1.58 -10.20
N THR A 33 13.33 1.57 -10.25
CA THR A 33 12.57 1.36 -11.50
C THR A 33 12.14 2.68 -12.17
N ALA A 34 12.66 3.82 -11.74
CA ALA A 34 12.28 5.13 -12.27
C ALA A 34 12.57 5.30 -13.77
N ALA A 35 13.59 4.63 -14.29
CA ALA A 35 13.96 4.67 -15.71
C ALA A 35 12.95 3.92 -16.60
N ASP A 36 12.39 2.79 -16.14
CA ASP A 36 11.51 1.92 -16.92
C ASP A 36 10.16 2.57 -17.26
N ARG A 37 9.79 3.62 -16.51
CA ARG A 37 8.56 4.42 -16.67
C ARG A 37 8.78 5.66 -17.53
N ALA A 38 10.03 6.00 -17.85
CA ALA A 38 10.37 7.17 -18.65
C ALA A 38 9.78 7.05 -20.07
N PRO A 39 9.46 8.18 -20.73
CA PRO A 39 9.01 8.16 -22.12
C PRO A 39 9.97 7.36 -23.00
N VAL A 40 9.40 6.48 -23.81
CA VAL A 40 10.17 5.67 -24.77
C VAL A 40 10.71 6.59 -25.87
N GLU A 41 11.98 6.99 -25.72
CA GLU A 41 12.75 7.63 -26.78
C GLU A 41 13.44 6.54 -27.61
N LEU A 42 12.82 6.20 -28.73
CA LEU A 42 13.37 5.25 -29.69
C LEU A 42 13.86 6.02 -30.92
N ASP A 43 15.16 5.90 -31.20
CA ASP A 43 15.77 6.44 -32.42
C ASP A 43 15.05 5.88 -33.65
N GLN A 44 14.34 6.77 -34.34
CA GLN A 44 13.43 6.41 -35.44
C GLN A 44 14.16 5.84 -36.66
N GLN A 45 15.49 5.94 -36.73
CA GLN A 45 16.28 5.46 -37.86
C GLN A 45 16.77 4.01 -37.71
N SER A 46 16.67 3.39 -36.52
CA SER A 46 17.31 2.10 -36.24
C SER A 46 16.38 1.01 -35.68
N VAL A 47 15.14 1.33 -35.27
CA VAL A 47 14.19 0.34 -34.72
C VAL A 47 12.91 0.16 -35.56
N GLY A 48 12.50 -1.10 -35.75
CA GLY A 48 11.30 -1.47 -36.49
C GLY A 48 9.99 -1.16 -35.74
N ARG A 49 8.87 -1.12 -36.47
CA ARG A 49 7.52 -0.82 -35.92
C ARG A 49 7.12 -1.72 -34.75
N LEU A 50 7.50 -3.01 -34.77
CA LEU A 50 7.19 -3.97 -33.71
C LEU A 50 7.91 -3.63 -32.40
N SER A 51 9.21 -3.30 -32.47
CA SER A 51 10.02 -2.91 -31.31
C SER A 51 9.50 -1.66 -30.60
N ARG A 52 8.88 -0.73 -31.33
CA ARG A 52 8.21 0.44 -30.74
C ARG A 52 6.96 0.07 -29.96
N MET A 53 6.15 -0.86 -30.49
CA MET A 53 4.95 -1.32 -29.80
C MET A 53 5.29 -2.05 -28.50
N ASP A 54 6.32 -2.91 -28.53
CA ASP A 54 6.77 -3.64 -27.35
C ASP A 54 7.31 -2.70 -26.26
N ALA A 55 8.12 -1.71 -26.64
CA ALA A 55 8.65 -0.73 -25.69
C ALA A 55 7.54 0.11 -25.03
N MET A 56 6.53 0.54 -25.79
CA MET A 56 5.37 1.25 -25.23
C MET A 56 4.56 0.38 -24.27
N GLN A 57 4.39 -0.92 -24.59
CA GLN A 57 3.71 -1.86 -23.69
C GLN A 57 4.49 -2.06 -22.39
N GLN A 58 5.82 -2.20 -22.47
CA GLN A 58 6.69 -2.31 -21.29
C GLN A 58 6.60 -1.06 -20.41
N GLN A 59 6.64 0.14 -21.02
CA GLN A 59 6.47 1.40 -20.29
C GLN A 59 5.11 1.46 -19.59
N ALA A 60 4.02 1.10 -20.28
CA ALA A 60 2.68 1.09 -19.70
C ALA A 60 2.56 0.11 -18.53
N MET A 61 3.17 -1.07 -18.64
CA MET A 61 3.24 -2.05 -17.55
C MET A 61 4.03 -1.51 -16.35
N ALA A 62 5.18 -0.86 -16.57
CA ALA A 62 5.99 -0.25 -15.52
C ALA A 62 5.21 0.85 -14.78
N GLN A 63 4.47 1.70 -15.50
CA GLN A 63 3.60 2.72 -14.93
C GLN A 63 2.47 2.11 -14.08
N ALA A 64 1.83 1.04 -14.56
CA ALA A 64 0.79 0.35 -13.80
C ALA A 64 1.31 -0.31 -12.51
N VAL A 65 2.53 -0.85 -12.53
CA VAL A 65 3.21 -1.35 -11.32
C VAL A 65 3.45 -0.22 -10.33
N GLU A 66 3.98 0.90 -10.79
CA GLU A 66 4.24 2.06 -9.95
C GLU A 66 2.96 2.62 -9.31
N GLN A 67 1.86 2.73 -10.06
CA GLN A 67 0.58 3.18 -9.51
C GLN A 67 0.10 2.29 -8.35
N ARG A 68 0.30 0.96 -8.45
CA ARG A 68 0.00 0.04 -7.36
C ARG A 68 0.90 0.25 -6.14
N ARG A 69 2.19 0.52 -6.35
CA ARG A 69 3.14 0.83 -5.26
C ARG A 69 2.73 2.12 -4.53
N GLN A 70 2.42 3.18 -5.26
CA GLN A 70 1.99 4.45 -4.69
C GLN A 70 0.68 4.31 -3.89
N ALA A 71 -0.28 3.53 -4.41
CA ALA A 71 -1.50 3.21 -3.68
C ALA A 71 -1.21 2.46 -2.36
N ARG A 72 -0.25 1.53 -2.36
CA ARG A 72 0.18 0.83 -1.15
C ARG A 72 0.90 1.75 -0.17
N GLN A 73 1.85 2.58 -0.63
CA GLN A 73 2.53 3.60 0.19
C GLN A 73 1.53 4.54 0.87
N THR A 74 0.51 5.00 0.14
CA THR A 74 -0.56 5.84 0.68
C THR A 74 -1.30 5.16 1.83
N ARG A 75 -1.62 3.87 1.69
CA ARG A 75 -2.29 3.08 2.74
C ARG A 75 -1.39 2.85 3.97
N LEU A 76 -0.11 2.58 3.74
CA LEU A 76 0.89 2.43 4.81
C LEU A 76 1.06 3.75 5.59
N GLY A 77 1.21 4.87 4.89
CA GLY A 77 1.28 6.19 5.52
C GLY A 77 0.02 6.55 6.31
N ALA A 78 -1.17 6.22 5.79
CA ALA A 78 -2.42 6.39 6.52
C ALA A 78 -2.50 5.50 7.78
N ALA A 79 -1.91 4.30 7.75
CA ALA A 79 -1.82 3.44 8.92
C ALA A 79 -0.89 4.02 9.99
N LEU A 80 0.29 4.52 9.61
CA LEU A 80 1.21 5.21 10.54
C LEU A 80 0.57 6.44 11.18
N LYS A 81 -0.15 7.25 10.38
CA LYS A 81 -0.87 8.41 10.91
C LYS A 81 -1.94 8.01 11.95
N ARG A 82 -2.64 6.89 11.74
CA ARG A 82 -3.59 6.37 12.74
C ARG A 82 -2.90 5.88 14.02
N MET A 83 -1.65 5.41 13.93
CA MET A 83 -0.89 5.05 15.13
C MET A 83 -0.54 6.28 15.97
N GLU A 84 -0.36 7.45 15.34
CA GLU A 84 -0.12 8.72 16.04
C GLU A 84 -1.37 9.25 16.74
N THR A 85 -2.56 9.01 16.17
CA THR A 85 -3.83 9.47 16.74
C THR A 85 -4.46 8.49 17.73
N GLY A 86 -3.93 7.27 17.86
CA GLY A 86 -4.50 6.19 18.67
C GLY A 86 -5.61 5.39 17.98
N ASP A 87 -5.97 5.74 16.73
CA ASP A 87 -7.07 5.07 16.00
C ASP A 87 -6.62 3.79 15.26
N PHE A 88 -5.36 3.40 15.41
CA PHE A 88 -4.82 2.23 14.71
C PHE A 88 -5.42 0.93 15.26
N GLY A 89 -5.81 0.04 14.36
CA GLY A 89 -6.40 -1.26 14.72
C GLY A 89 -7.90 -1.22 15.00
N TYR A 90 -8.54 -0.05 14.94
CA TYR A 90 -9.98 0.12 15.11
C TYR A 90 -10.67 0.50 13.80
N CYS A 91 -11.93 0.07 13.69
CA CYS A 91 -12.76 0.31 12.52
C CYS A 91 -13.19 1.78 12.43
N LEU A 92 -12.91 2.45 11.31
CA LEU A 92 -13.29 3.85 11.12
C LEU A 92 -14.82 4.10 11.07
N ASP A 93 -15.62 3.06 10.85
CA ASP A 93 -17.09 3.17 10.74
C ASP A 93 -17.80 2.91 12.08
N CYS A 94 -17.40 1.85 12.80
CA CYS A 94 -18.09 1.43 14.02
C CYS A 94 -17.23 1.46 15.30
N GLY A 95 -15.97 1.89 15.21
CA GLY A 95 -15.03 1.95 16.34
C GLY A 95 -14.56 0.60 16.88
N ALA A 96 -15.12 -0.52 16.41
CA ALA A 96 -14.77 -1.84 16.93
C ALA A 96 -13.35 -2.26 16.51
N PHE A 97 -12.67 -3.00 17.38
CA PHE A 97 -11.38 -3.62 17.07
C PHE A 97 -11.46 -4.50 15.80
N ILE A 98 -10.53 -4.28 14.87
CA ILE A 98 -10.50 -4.97 13.57
C ILE A 98 -10.14 -6.45 13.73
N GLY A 99 -9.38 -6.80 14.77
CA GLY A 99 -8.96 -8.16 15.06
C GLY A 99 -7.52 -8.44 14.58
N TRP A 100 -6.74 -9.07 15.46
CA TRP A 100 -5.34 -9.45 15.21
C TRP A 100 -5.12 -10.17 13.88
N LYS A 101 -5.91 -11.22 13.60
CA LYS A 101 -5.77 -12.02 12.37
C LYS A 101 -5.90 -11.20 11.09
N ARG A 102 -6.69 -10.12 11.09
CA ARG A 102 -6.84 -9.24 9.92
C ARG A 102 -5.67 -8.28 9.82
N LEU A 103 -5.24 -7.70 10.94
CA LEU A 103 -4.08 -6.79 10.98
C LEU A 103 -2.76 -7.51 10.69
N ASP A 104 -2.65 -8.79 11.07
CA ASP A 104 -1.51 -9.65 10.71
C ASP A 104 -1.45 -9.96 9.21
N VAL A 105 -2.59 -9.96 8.51
CA VAL A 105 -2.65 -10.15 7.05
C VAL A 105 -2.40 -8.82 6.32
N ASP A 106 -3.07 -7.75 6.76
CA ASP A 106 -2.87 -6.41 6.24
C ASP A 106 -3.10 -5.38 7.35
N PRO A 107 -2.05 -4.74 7.89
CA PRO A 107 -2.19 -3.76 8.96
C PRO A 107 -2.77 -2.43 8.48
N THR A 108 -2.91 -2.24 7.16
CA THR A 108 -3.43 -0.99 6.59
C THR A 108 -4.95 -0.94 6.48
N VAL A 109 -5.65 -2.03 6.78
CA VAL A 109 -7.11 -2.09 6.65
C VAL A 109 -7.80 -1.07 7.59
N PRO A 110 -8.75 -0.27 7.08
CA PRO A 110 -9.44 0.74 7.88
C PRO A 110 -10.75 0.23 8.50
N LEU A 111 -11.26 -0.93 8.06
CA LEU A 111 -12.59 -1.43 8.43
C LEU A 111 -12.55 -2.86 8.97
N CYS A 112 -13.41 -3.13 9.94
CA CYS A 112 -13.66 -4.50 10.41
C CYS A 112 -14.42 -5.30 9.33
N MET A 113 -14.48 -6.62 9.50
CA MET A 113 -15.12 -7.53 8.54
C MET A 113 -16.60 -7.18 8.30
N ALA A 114 -17.32 -6.84 9.37
CA ALA A 114 -18.74 -6.50 9.28
C ALA A 114 -18.98 -5.22 8.48
N CYS A 115 -18.15 -4.18 8.66
CA CYS A 115 -18.31 -2.91 7.95
C CYS A 115 -17.82 -3.00 6.50
N ALA A 116 -16.71 -3.70 6.27
CA ALA A 116 -16.22 -3.96 4.92
C ALA A 116 -17.25 -4.68 4.05
N GLY A 117 -18.00 -5.64 4.62
CA GLY A 117 -19.07 -6.35 3.91
C GLY A 117 -20.29 -5.49 3.56
N ARG A 118 -20.49 -4.34 4.23
CA ARG A 118 -21.59 -3.41 3.92
C ARG A 118 -21.25 -2.42 2.81
N SER A 119 -19.98 -2.05 2.68
CA SER A 119 -19.51 -1.05 1.72
C SER A 119 -19.27 -1.60 0.30
N GLY A 120 -19.31 -2.92 0.12
CA GLY A 120 -19.07 -3.58 -1.16
C GLY A 120 -20.32 -3.86 -1.99
N ARG A 121 -21.33 -2.96 -1.96
CA ARG A 121 -22.56 -3.08 -2.77
C ARG A 121 -22.67 -1.94 -3.76
#